data_AF-A0A0S9RBJ2-F1
#
_entry.id   AF-A0A0S9RBJ2-F1
#
_cell.length_a   1.000
_cell.length_b   1.000
_cell.length_c   1.000
_cell.angle_alpha   90.00
_cell.angle_beta   90.00
_cell.angle_gamma   90.00
#
_symmetry.space_group_name_H-M   'P 1'
#
loop_
_entity.id
_entity.type
_entity.pdbx_description
1 polymer ?
#
loop_
_entity_poly.entity_id
_entity_poly.type
_entity_poly.pdbx_seq_one_letter_code
_entity_poly.pdbx_strand_id
1 'polypeptide(L)'
;MTPPHDAVELSEHDLRVVAAFALKCAEPVLHLFEAVAPDDSRPREALAAARVFVAGARRSARQRTAALEAHRAAREAGESPARYAARAAGDAAAAAYLHPIAASTQVGHILRAAACAAHAAALAADDPAEADRVLDDARHLASPALVAILRRYPPVPTGRTPVARLMTRLDVSLRSADE
;
A
#
# COMPACT_ATOMS: atom_id res chain seq x y z
N MET A 1 -23.05 5.77 21.71
CA MET A 1 -23.50 5.88 20.32
C MET A 1 -22.90 4.72 19.57
N THR A 2 -23.67 3.65 19.35
CA THR A 2 -23.21 2.45 18.65
C THR A 2 -22.95 2.83 17.19
N PRO A 3 -21.79 2.52 16.60
CA PRO A 3 -21.57 2.73 15.18
C PRO A 3 -22.68 2.00 14.40
N PRO A 4 -23.16 2.54 13.26
CA PRO A 4 -24.07 1.80 12.38
C PRO A 4 -23.44 0.45 12.04
N HIS A 5 -24.27 -0.56 11.75
CA HIS A 5 -23.84 -1.97 11.57
C HIS A 5 -22.72 -2.20 10.53
N ASP A 6 -22.38 -1.20 9.71
CA ASP A 6 -21.33 -1.22 8.69
C ASP A 6 -20.11 -0.31 8.97
N ALA A 7 -20.01 0.30 10.16
CA ALA A 7 -18.90 1.21 10.49
C ALA A 7 -17.76 0.48 11.22
N VAL A 8 -16.55 0.66 10.71
CA VAL A 8 -15.31 0.16 11.31
C VAL A 8 -14.76 1.20 12.28
N GLU A 9 -14.44 0.81 13.51
CA GLU A 9 -13.72 1.70 14.43
C GLU A 9 -12.28 1.89 13.92
N LEU A 10 -11.91 3.16 13.69
CA LEU A 10 -10.61 3.53 13.15
C LEU A 10 -10.09 4.80 13.82
N SER A 11 -9.02 4.66 14.59
CA SER A 11 -8.35 5.79 15.23
C SER A 11 -7.29 6.42 14.29
N GLU A 12 -6.80 7.62 14.64
CA GLU A 12 -5.66 8.20 13.93
C GLU A 12 -4.39 7.36 14.13
N HIS A 13 -4.26 6.67 15.26
CA HIS A 13 -3.17 5.71 15.49
C HIS A 13 -3.26 4.53 14.51
N ASP A 14 -4.46 3.95 14.33
CA ASP A 14 -4.67 2.88 13.35
C ASP A 14 -4.26 3.31 11.93
N LEU A 15 -4.64 4.52 11.53
CA LEU A 15 -4.22 5.10 10.24
C LEU A 15 -2.70 5.21 10.10
N ARG A 16 -1.99 5.57 11.18
CA ARG A 16 -0.53 5.62 11.18
C ARG A 16 0.10 4.23 11.06
N VAL A 17 -0.48 3.21 11.71
CA VAL A 17 -0.03 1.81 11.56
C VAL A 17 -0.15 1.37 10.10
N VAL A 18 -1.28 1.64 9.47
CA VAL A 18 -1.52 1.30 8.04
C VAL A 18 -0.55 2.05 7.13
N ALA A 19 -0.39 3.36 7.33
CA ALA A 19 0.52 4.17 6.52
C ALA A 19 1.99 3.76 6.71
N ALA A 20 2.40 3.39 7.93
CA ALA A 20 3.76 2.92 8.21
C ALA A 20 4.07 1.60 7.50
N PHE A 21 3.11 0.68 7.48
CA PHE A 21 3.23 -0.56 6.72
C PHE A 21 3.38 -0.29 5.22
N ALA A 22 2.43 0.48 4.64
CA ALA A 22 2.44 0.79 3.22
C ALA A 22 3.72 1.53 2.78
N LEU A 23 4.21 2.45 3.62
CA LEU A 23 5.48 3.15 3.42
C LEU A 23 6.66 2.17 3.36
N LYS A 24 6.81 1.29 4.37
CA LYS A 24 7.90 0.31 4.42
C LYS A 24 7.88 -0.68 3.25
N CYS A 25 6.70 -1.01 2.73
CA CYS A 25 6.58 -1.86 1.55
C CYS A 25 6.92 -1.14 0.25
N ALA A 26 6.66 0.17 0.15
CA ALA A 26 6.87 0.95 -1.08
C ALA A 26 8.30 1.51 -1.22
N GLU A 27 8.98 1.80 -0.10
CA GLU A 27 10.34 2.36 -0.09
C GLU A 27 11.37 1.54 -0.89
N PRO A 28 11.45 0.19 -0.74
CA PRO A 28 12.49 -0.59 -1.40
C PRO A 28 12.44 -0.53 -2.93
N VAL A 29 11.26 -0.31 -3.50
CA VAL A 29 11.04 -0.32 -4.96
C VAL A 29 11.11 1.08 -5.59
N LEU A 30 11.25 2.15 -4.80
CA LEU A 30 11.30 3.53 -5.34
C LEU A 30 12.36 3.69 -6.43
N HIS A 31 13.53 3.08 -6.24
CA HIS A 31 14.65 3.14 -7.16
C HIS A 31 14.29 2.67 -8.58
N LEU A 32 13.31 1.77 -8.73
CA LEU A 32 12.85 1.29 -10.03
C LEU A 32 12.18 2.41 -10.85
N PHE A 33 11.52 3.34 -10.18
CA PHE A 33 10.98 4.52 -10.84
C PHE A 33 12.07 5.55 -11.13
N GLU A 34 12.93 5.82 -10.15
CA GLU A 34 14.02 6.82 -10.27
C GLU A 34 15.04 6.46 -11.36
N ALA A 35 15.23 5.17 -11.66
CA ALA A 35 16.07 4.72 -12.76
C ALA A 35 15.52 5.11 -14.15
N VAL A 36 14.19 5.24 -14.29
CA VAL A 36 13.53 5.58 -15.56
C VAL A 36 13.27 7.09 -15.67
N ALA A 37 12.95 7.74 -14.56
CA ALA A 37 12.62 9.17 -14.50
C ALA A 37 13.31 9.85 -13.29
N PRO A 38 14.64 10.05 -13.34
CA PRO A 38 15.42 10.55 -12.19
C PRO A 38 15.00 11.95 -11.74
N ASP A 39 14.54 12.78 -12.67
CA ASP A 39 14.11 14.17 -12.42
C ASP A 39 12.64 14.28 -11.97
N ASP A 40 11.87 13.18 -12.00
CA ASP A 40 10.48 13.18 -11.55
C ASP A 40 10.40 12.81 -10.06
N SER A 41 10.15 13.81 -9.23
CA SER A 41 10.09 13.67 -7.77
C SER A 41 8.75 13.14 -7.25
N ARG A 42 7.70 13.00 -8.08
CA ARG A 42 6.32 12.76 -7.60
C ARG A 42 6.20 11.51 -6.70
N PRO A 43 6.78 10.34 -7.03
CA PRO A 43 6.74 9.19 -6.12
C PRO A 43 7.51 9.40 -4.82
N ARG A 44 8.68 10.07 -4.88
CA ARG A 44 9.48 10.40 -3.69
C ARG A 44 8.72 11.34 -2.75
N GLU A 45 8.00 12.30 -3.30
CA GLU A 45 7.14 13.22 -2.56
C GLU A 45 5.96 12.52 -1.88
N ALA A 46 5.37 11.51 -2.53
CA ALA A 46 4.33 10.68 -1.91
C ALA A 46 4.85 9.91 -0.69
N LEU A 47 6.01 9.26 -0.81
CA LEU A 47 6.64 8.59 0.34
C LEU A 47 7.02 9.58 1.44
N ALA A 48 7.50 10.77 1.09
CA ALA A 48 7.78 11.82 2.06
C ALA A 48 6.51 12.29 2.80
N ALA A 49 5.38 12.45 2.09
CA ALA A 49 4.10 12.81 2.69
C ALA A 49 3.58 11.71 3.63
N ALA A 50 3.73 10.44 3.26
CA ALA A 50 3.43 9.30 4.12
C ALA A 50 4.31 9.29 5.38
N ARG A 51 5.64 9.50 5.23
CA ARG A 51 6.59 9.56 6.35
C ARG A 51 6.23 10.65 7.36
N VAL A 52 5.88 11.84 6.89
CA VAL A 52 5.46 12.96 7.76
C VAL A 52 4.20 12.61 8.56
N PHE A 53 3.23 11.92 7.95
CA PHE A 53 2.03 11.46 8.65
C PHE A 53 2.35 10.41 9.73
N VAL A 54 3.15 9.41 9.36
CA VAL A 54 3.62 8.35 10.27
C VAL A 54 4.36 8.95 11.47
N ALA A 55 5.14 10.01 11.26
CA ALA A 55 5.87 10.74 12.30
C ALA A 55 5.00 11.62 13.22
N GLY A 56 3.66 11.58 13.08
CA GLY A 56 2.76 12.28 14.01
C GLY A 56 2.08 13.51 13.44
N ALA A 57 2.39 13.94 12.21
CA ALA A 57 1.67 15.04 11.60
C ALA A 57 0.19 14.71 11.37
N ARG A 58 -0.63 15.75 11.26
CA ARG A 58 -2.06 15.61 10.93
C ARG A 58 -2.24 15.19 9.47
N ARG A 59 -3.40 14.59 9.18
CA ARG A 59 -3.90 14.44 7.80
C ARG A 59 -4.10 15.82 7.19
N SER A 60 -3.65 16.02 5.95
CA SER A 60 -3.70 17.30 5.26
C SER A 60 -3.85 17.09 3.75
N ALA A 61 -4.12 18.14 2.98
CA ALA A 61 -4.17 18.03 1.52
C ALA A 61 -2.88 17.46 0.91
N ARG A 62 -1.73 17.59 1.57
CA ARG A 62 -0.42 17.12 1.09
C ARG A 62 -0.43 15.63 0.75
N GLN A 63 -0.96 14.77 1.63
CA GLN A 63 -0.98 13.33 1.40
C GLN A 63 -1.83 12.99 0.17
N ARG A 64 -3.02 13.60 0.07
CA ARG A 64 -3.94 13.38 -1.05
C ARG A 64 -3.34 13.86 -2.38
N THR A 65 -2.78 15.06 -2.42
CA THR A 65 -2.15 15.62 -3.62
C THR A 65 -0.96 14.78 -4.05
N ALA A 66 -0.04 14.44 -3.14
CA ALA A 66 1.13 13.64 -3.47
C ALA A 66 0.75 12.22 -3.96
N ALA A 67 -0.28 11.61 -3.37
CA ALA A 67 -0.81 10.33 -3.84
C ALA A 67 -1.31 10.42 -5.30
N LEU A 68 -2.10 11.45 -5.62
CA LEU A 68 -2.65 11.65 -6.96
C LEU A 68 -1.55 11.93 -8.00
N GLU A 69 -0.54 12.72 -7.64
CA GLU A 69 0.59 13.02 -8.52
C GLU A 69 1.48 11.79 -8.74
N ALA A 70 1.77 10.99 -7.70
CA ALA A 70 2.48 9.72 -7.86
C ALA A 70 1.69 8.71 -8.72
N HIS A 71 0.36 8.65 -8.58
CA HIS A 71 -0.49 7.86 -9.46
C HIS A 71 -0.50 8.40 -10.90
N ARG A 72 -0.34 9.71 -11.11
CA ARG A 72 -0.18 10.29 -12.44
C ARG A 72 1.16 9.87 -13.06
N ALA A 73 2.25 10.00 -12.31
CA ALA A 73 3.57 9.51 -12.72
C ALA A 73 3.55 8.02 -13.09
N ALA A 74 2.85 7.20 -12.29
CA ALA A 74 2.67 5.79 -12.56
C ALA A 74 1.99 5.51 -13.92
N ARG A 75 0.98 6.31 -14.31
CA ARG A 75 0.32 6.17 -15.61
C ARG A 75 1.25 6.56 -16.77
N GLU A 76 2.05 7.61 -16.57
CA GLU A 76 2.99 8.12 -17.57
C GLU A 76 4.16 7.16 -17.81
N ALA A 77 4.56 6.37 -16.81
CA ALA A 77 5.63 5.36 -16.90
C ALA A 77 5.27 4.09 -17.72
N GLY A 78 4.06 3.98 -18.27
CA GLY A 78 3.63 2.85 -19.11
C GLY A 78 3.56 1.51 -18.35
N GLU A 79 3.42 0.38 -19.04
CA GLU A 79 3.44 -0.95 -18.41
C GLU A 79 4.89 -1.36 -18.10
N SER A 80 5.41 -0.95 -16.94
CA SER A 80 6.81 -1.12 -16.53
C SER A 80 6.95 -1.31 -15.02
N PRO A 81 8.11 -1.79 -14.50
CA PRO A 81 8.39 -1.81 -13.07
C PRO A 81 8.19 -0.43 -12.40
N ALA A 82 8.63 0.63 -13.08
CA ALA A 82 8.51 2.02 -12.63
C ALA A 82 7.05 2.41 -12.33
N ARG A 83 6.09 2.00 -13.17
CA ARG A 83 4.66 2.26 -12.93
C ARG A 83 4.19 1.69 -11.60
N TYR A 84 4.57 0.46 -11.29
CA TYR A 84 4.12 -0.20 -10.08
C TYR A 84 4.84 0.33 -8.84
N ALA A 85 6.11 0.72 -8.95
CA ALA A 85 6.83 1.45 -7.91
C ALA A 85 6.18 2.80 -7.58
N ALA A 86 5.87 3.62 -8.60
CA ALA A 86 5.17 4.89 -8.41
C ALA A 86 3.75 4.71 -7.85
N ARG A 87 3.06 3.64 -8.26
CA ARG A 87 1.75 3.30 -7.70
C ARG A 87 1.83 2.91 -6.23
N ALA A 88 2.81 2.09 -5.84
CA ALA A 88 3.06 1.73 -4.45
C ALA A 88 3.33 2.97 -3.59
N ALA A 89 4.13 3.91 -4.09
CA ALA A 89 4.40 5.18 -3.41
C ALA A 89 3.14 6.03 -3.22
N GLY A 90 2.31 6.15 -4.26
CA GLY A 90 1.02 6.84 -4.15
C GLY A 90 0.05 6.17 -3.17
N ASP A 91 0.00 4.83 -3.16
CA ASP A 91 -0.82 4.05 -2.23
C ASP A 91 -0.35 4.26 -0.77
N ALA A 92 0.96 4.38 -0.52
CA ALA A 92 1.49 4.69 0.81
C ALA A 92 1.04 6.07 1.32
N ALA A 93 1.01 7.09 0.47
CA ALA A 93 0.45 8.40 0.83
C ALA A 93 -1.08 8.34 1.04
N ALA A 94 -1.78 7.57 0.21
CA ALA A 94 -3.24 7.39 0.29
C ALA A 94 -3.69 6.57 1.51
N ALA A 95 -2.81 5.79 2.14
CA ALA A 95 -3.11 4.97 3.32
C ALA A 95 -3.67 5.78 4.50
N ALA A 96 -3.29 7.06 4.63
CA ALA A 96 -3.85 7.98 5.62
C ALA A 96 -5.37 8.23 5.48
N TYR A 97 -5.96 7.81 4.35
CA TYR A 97 -7.38 7.96 4.03
C TYR A 97 -8.12 6.63 3.94
N LEU A 98 -7.65 5.59 4.64
CA LEU A 98 -8.48 4.42 4.90
C LEU A 98 -9.80 4.88 5.56
N HIS A 99 -10.95 4.51 4.97
CA HIS A 99 -12.25 4.93 5.47
C HIS A 99 -12.82 3.92 6.50
N PRO A 100 -13.57 4.39 7.52
CA PRO A 100 -14.23 3.55 8.52
C PRO A 100 -15.50 2.88 7.97
N ILE A 101 -15.41 2.26 6.79
CA ILE A 101 -16.53 1.62 6.07
C ILE A 101 -16.17 0.14 5.91
N ALA A 102 -17.03 -0.76 6.40
CA ALA A 102 -16.83 -2.21 6.33
C ALA A 102 -16.99 -2.76 4.89
N ALA A 103 -16.07 -2.37 4.00
CA ALA A 103 -16.06 -2.78 2.59
C ALA A 103 -14.68 -3.31 2.19
N SER A 104 -14.65 -4.41 1.43
CA SER A 104 -13.40 -5.02 0.93
C SER A 104 -12.58 -4.07 0.04
N THR A 105 -13.24 -3.08 -0.58
CA THR A 105 -12.56 -2.02 -1.36
C THR A 105 -11.60 -1.18 -0.52
N GLN A 106 -11.82 -1.10 0.80
CA GLN A 106 -10.95 -0.37 1.72
C GLN A 106 -9.62 -1.06 1.99
N VAL A 107 -9.54 -2.39 1.84
CA VAL A 107 -8.30 -3.15 2.03
C VAL A 107 -7.20 -2.71 1.04
N GLY A 108 -7.58 -2.10 -0.09
CA GLY A 108 -6.63 -1.49 -1.01
C GLY A 108 -5.78 -0.37 -0.37
N HIS A 109 -6.29 0.36 0.62
CA HIS A 109 -5.50 1.34 1.37
C HIS A 109 -4.49 0.69 2.33
N ILE A 110 -4.64 -0.60 2.62
CA ILE A 110 -3.79 -1.36 3.53
C ILE A 110 -2.72 -2.13 2.75
N LEU A 111 -3.13 -2.94 1.78
CA LEU A 111 -2.27 -3.97 1.18
C LEU A 111 -1.79 -3.67 -0.24
N ARG A 112 -2.39 -2.70 -0.95
CA ARG A 112 -2.08 -2.50 -2.37
C ARG A 112 -0.66 -1.98 -2.61
N ALA A 113 -0.11 -1.19 -1.69
CA ALA A 113 1.28 -0.75 -1.76
C ALA A 113 2.25 -1.95 -1.82
N ALA A 114 2.07 -2.93 -0.93
CA ALA A 114 2.86 -4.17 -0.92
C ALA A 114 2.66 -5.01 -2.19
N ALA A 115 1.42 -5.17 -2.64
CA ALA A 115 1.13 -5.92 -3.86
C ALA A 115 1.71 -5.25 -5.12
N CYS A 116 1.70 -3.92 -5.19
CA CYS A 116 2.36 -3.18 -6.26
C CYS A 116 3.88 -3.29 -6.18
N ALA A 117 4.48 -3.21 -4.99
CA ALA A 117 5.93 -3.40 -4.81
C ALA A 117 6.38 -4.80 -5.25
N ALA A 118 5.67 -5.84 -4.84
CA ALA A 118 5.95 -7.22 -5.26
C ALA A 118 5.87 -7.39 -6.79
N HIS A 119 4.85 -6.79 -7.42
CA HIS A 119 4.73 -6.86 -8.87
C HIS A 119 5.83 -6.06 -9.59
N ALA A 120 6.21 -4.89 -9.06
CA ALA A 120 7.30 -4.08 -9.60
C ALA A 120 8.62 -4.85 -9.59
N ALA A 121 8.94 -5.50 -8.47
CA ALA A 121 10.16 -6.27 -8.30
C ALA A 121 10.21 -7.48 -9.26
N ALA A 122 9.10 -8.22 -9.39
CA ALA A 122 9.01 -9.33 -10.32
C ALA A 122 9.20 -8.93 -11.79
N LEU A 123 8.64 -7.79 -12.20
CA LEU A 123 8.86 -7.26 -13.55
C LEU A 123 10.30 -6.79 -13.75
N ALA A 124 10.94 -6.24 -12.72
CA ALA A 124 12.32 -5.77 -12.81
C ALA A 124 13.34 -6.93 -12.89
N ALA A 125 13.06 -8.02 -12.16
CA ALA A 125 13.88 -9.22 -12.14
C ALA A 125 13.59 -10.18 -13.29
N ASP A 126 12.47 -9.98 -14.02
CA ASP A 126 11.89 -10.97 -14.94
C ASP A 126 11.71 -12.35 -14.27
N ASP A 127 11.37 -12.34 -12.98
CA ASP A 127 11.25 -13.53 -12.13
C ASP A 127 10.00 -13.44 -11.23
N PRO A 128 8.98 -14.30 -11.44
CA PRO A 128 7.82 -14.36 -10.56
C PRO A 128 8.14 -14.67 -9.09
N ALA A 129 9.23 -15.37 -8.79
CA ALA A 129 9.63 -15.69 -7.42
C ALA A 129 10.08 -14.46 -6.61
N GLU A 130 10.45 -13.36 -7.29
CA GLU A 130 10.72 -12.08 -6.63
C GLU A 130 9.45 -11.51 -5.99
N ALA A 131 8.28 -11.70 -6.62
CA ALA A 131 7.01 -11.27 -6.02
C ALA A 131 6.77 -11.99 -4.68
N ASP A 132 7.11 -13.28 -4.61
CA ASP A 132 6.93 -14.09 -3.41
C ASP A 132 7.87 -13.63 -2.29
N ARG A 133 9.15 -13.37 -2.61
CA ARG A 133 10.13 -12.81 -1.67
C ARG A 133 9.67 -11.46 -1.08
N VAL A 134 9.20 -10.54 -1.93
CA VAL A 134 8.68 -9.25 -1.46
C VAL A 134 7.39 -9.39 -0.64
N LEU A 135 6.53 -10.37 -0.96
CA LEU A 135 5.36 -10.65 -0.13
C LEU A 135 5.74 -11.24 1.23
N ASP A 136 6.77 -12.09 1.31
CA ASP A 136 7.28 -12.62 2.57
C ASP A 136 7.89 -11.51 3.44
N ASP A 137 8.65 -10.59 2.85
CA ASP A 137 9.11 -9.38 3.54
C ASP A 137 7.93 -8.55 4.06
N ALA A 138 6.90 -8.34 3.23
CA ALA A 138 5.69 -7.65 3.65
C ALA A 138 4.99 -8.38 4.81
N ARG A 139 4.97 -9.71 4.84
CA ARG A 139 4.44 -10.47 5.99
C ARG A 139 5.24 -10.20 7.26
N HIS A 140 6.58 -10.16 7.17
CA HIS A 140 7.43 -9.85 8.32
C HIS A 140 7.28 -8.40 8.81
N LEU A 141 6.97 -7.46 7.92
CA LEU A 141 6.70 -6.06 8.26
C LEU A 141 5.32 -5.84 8.90
N ALA A 142 4.38 -6.77 8.70
CA ALA A 142 3.02 -6.66 9.21
C ALA A 142 2.97 -6.88 10.73
N SER A 143 2.80 -5.80 11.48
CA SER A 143 2.61 -5.87 12.93
C SER A 143 1.27 -6.53 13.32
N PRO A 144 1.14 -7.11 14.53
CA PRO A 144 -0.15 -7.59 15.03
C PRO A 144 -1.26 -6.53 15.01
N ALA A 145 -0.91 -5.26 15.27
CA ALA A 145 -1.86 -4.15 15.20
C ALA A 145 -2.39 -3.93 13.76
N LEU A 146 -1.52 -4.06 12.75
CA LEU A 146 -1.94 -3.99 11.35
C LEU A 146 -2.90 -5.13 11.00
N VAL A 147 -2.58 -6.36 11.42
CA VAL A 147 -3.44 -7.54 11.17
C VAL A 147 -4.79 -7.37 11.87
N ALA A 148 -4.81 -6.85 13.11
CA ALA A 148 -6.04 -6.54 13.82
C ALA A 148 -6.89 -5.50 13.07
N ILE A 149 -6.29 -4.45 12.50
CA ILE A 149 -6.99 -3.45 11.67
C ILE A 149 -7.54 -4.11 10.39
N LEU A 150 -6.72 -4.90 9.70
CA LEU A 150 -7.11 -5.62 8.47
C LEU A 150 -8.33 -6.53 8.71
N ARG A 151 -8.34 -7.26 9.84
CA ARG A 151 -9.43 -8.16 10.24
C ARG A 151 -10.76 -7.43 10.49
N ARG A 152 -10.77 -6.11 10.72
CA ARG A 152 -12.01 -5.31 10.82
C ARG A 152 -12.71 -5.11 9.48
N TYR A 153 -12.02 -5.35 8.36
CA TYR A 153 -12.58 -5.24 7.01
C TYR A 153 -12.88 -6.62 6.42
N PRO A 154 -13.93 -6.74 5.59
CA PRO A 154 -14.20 -7.96 4.84
C PRO A 154 -12.99 -8.37 3.98
N PRO A 155 -12.73 -9.68 3.81
CA PRO A 155 -11.66 -10.17 2.94
C PRO A 155 -11.80 -9.65 1.50
N VAL A 156 -10.66 -9.51 0.82
CA VAL A 156 -10.65 -9.06 -0.57
C VAL A 156 -11.09 -10.22 -1.47
N PRO A 157 -12.06 -10.02 -2.38
CA PRO A 157 -12.39 -11.03 -3.37
C PRO A 157 -11.20 -11.29 -4.30
N THR A 158 -11.09 -12.52 -4.82
CA THR A 158 -10.00 -12.88 -5.73
C THR A 158 -9.98 -11.98 -6.96
N GLY A 159 -8.87 -11.25 -7.11
CA GLY A 159 -8.68 -10.32 -8.21
C GLY A 159 -8.25 -10.99 -9.51
N ARG A 160 -8.53 -10.32 -10.64
CA ARG A 160 -8.14 -10.79 -11.99
C ARG A 160 -6.79 -10.26 -12.47
N THR A 161 -6.31 -9.14 -11.93
CA THR A 161 -5.01 -8.54 -12.30
C THR A 161 -3.87 -9.12 -11.46
N PRO A 162 -2.60 -9.07 -11.92
CA PRO A 162 -1.45 -9.55 -11.15
C PRO A 162 -1.39 -8.93 -9.74
N VAL A 163 -1.48 -7.60 -9.65
CA VAL A 163 -1.52 -6.87 -8.38
C VAL A 163 -2.68 -7.34 -7.49
N ALA A 164 -3.88 -7.53 -8.06
CA ALA A 164 -5.03 -7.93 -7.25
C ALA A 164 -4.89 -9.38 -6.74
N ARG A 165 -4.27 -10.29 -7.51
CA ARG A 165 -3.93 -11.65 -7.04
C ARG A 165 -2.90 -11.62 -5.92
N LEU A 166 -1.84 -10.82 -6.05
CA LEU A 166 -0.83 -10.63 -5.02
C LEU A 166 -1.45 -10.05 -3.74
N MET A 167 -2.35 -9.07 -3.87
CA MET A 167 -3.08 -8.49 -2.75
C MET A 167 -3.98 -9.52 -2.05
N THR A 168 -4.73 -10.34 -2.81
CA THR A 168 -5.53 -11.43 -2.24
C THR A 168 -4.66 -12.46 -1.52
N ARG A 169 -3.51 -12.85 -2.09
CA ARG A 169 -2.56 -13.78 -1.45
C ARG A 169 -2.04 -13.24 -0.13
N LEU A 170 -1.64 -11.97 -0.10
CA LEU A 170 -1.18 -11.30 1.12
C LEU A 170 -2.31 -11.19 2.16
N ASP A 171 -3.53 -10.84 1.74
CA ASP A 171 -4.70 -10.76 2.63
C ASP A 171 -4.99 -12.10 3.31
N VAL A 172 -5.05 -13.19 2.53
CA VAL A 172 -5.25 -14.56 3.07
C VAL A 172 -4.13 -14.91 4.04
N SER A 173 -2.88 -14.72 3.62
CA SER A 173 -1.68 -15.01 4.41
C SER A 173 -1.68 -14.29 5.77
N LEU A 174 -1.96 -12.99 5.79
CA LEU A 174 -1.97 -12.20 7.02
C LEU A 174 -3.14 -12.54 7.94
N ARG A 175 -4.27 -12.97 7.38
CA ARG A 175 -5.44 -13.40 8.18
C ARG A 175 -5.25 -14.79 8.77
N SER A 176 -4.48 -15.65 8.12
CA SER A 176 -4.15 -17.00 8.57
C SER A 176 -2.92 -17.08 9.48
N ALA A 177 -2.12 -16.01 9.58
CA ALA A 177 -1.12 -15.90 10.64
C ALA A 177 -1.86 -15.69 11.97
N ASP A 178 -1.74 -16.64 12.91
CA ASP A 178 -2.54 -16.85 14.13
C ASP A 178 -3.65 -17.94 13.99
N GLU A 179 -3.24 -19.17 13.69
CA GLU A 179 -3.18 -20.26 14.69
C GLU A 179 -1.72 -20.43 15.13
#